data_AF-A0A3B9I7C1-F1
#
_entry.id   AF-A0A3B9I7C1-F1
#
_cell.length_a   1.000
_cell.length_b   1.000
_cell.length_c   1.000
_cell.angle_alpha   90.00
_cell.angle_beta   90.00
_cell.angle_gamma   90.00
#
_symmetry.space_group_name_H-M   'P 1'
#
loop_
_entity.id
_entity.type
_entity.pdbx_description
1 polymer ?
#
loop_
_entity_poly.entity_id
_entity_poly.type
_entity_poly.pdbx_seq_one_letter_code
_entity_poly.pdbx_strand_id
1 'polypeptide(L)'
;MEAIDELVSFGADISDVVEYDEAAAANSATGKLEPYTQRVDFTLNGSVDCVAETYDNIVAATARAEYYTRISETAAIGAYIYQFDKAVIRVKKTATPEEAEIFRQLLVQVDQ
;
A
#
# COMPACT_ATOMS: atom_id res chain seq x y z
N MET A 1 -10.67 9.62 -1.75
CA MET A 1 -10.64 10.71 -2.76
C MET A 1 -9.39 11.58 -2.76
N GLU A 2 -9.10 12.46 -1.79
CA GLU A 2 -7.98 13.44 -1.93
C GLU A 2 -6.60 12.81 -2.21
N ALA A 3 -6.23 11.72 -1.54
CA ALA A 3 -4.91 11.10 -1.71
C ALA A 3 -4.68 10.42 -3.07
N ILE A 4 -5.74 9.92 -3.72
CA ILE A 4 -5.62 9.27 -5.04
C ILE A 4 -5.61 10.33 -6.15
N ASP A 5 -6.45 11.34 -6.02
CA ASP A 5 -6.50 12.46 -6.96
C ASP A 5 -5.14 13.20 -7.01
N GLU A 6 -4.46 13.30 -5.87
CA GLU A 6 -3.10 13.82 -5.78
C GLU A 6 -2.09 12.94 -6.52
N LEU A 7 -2.09 11.62 -6.31
CA LEU A 7 -1.22 10.69 -7.03
C LEU A 7 -1.42 10.72 -8.56
N VAL A 8 -2.67 10.79 -9.02
CA VAL A 8 -3.01 10.92 -10.45
C VAL A 8 -2.49 12.25 -11.00
N SER A 9 -2.59 13.34 -10.25
CA SER A 9 -2.11 14.66 -10.68
C SER A 9 -0.59 14.74 -10.89
N PHE A 10 0.17 13.87 -10.21
CA PHE A 10 1.62 13.74 -10.36
C PHE A 10 2.04 12.71 -11.43
N GLY A 11 1.09 12.21 -12.23
CA GLY A 11 1.37 11.35 -13.38
C GLY A 11 1.38 9.86 -13.06
N ALA A 12 0.87 9.45 -11.89
CA ALA A 12 0.58 8.03 -11.66
C ALA A 12 -0.63 7.63 -12.54
N ASP A 13 -0.41 6.70 -13.46
CA ASP A 13 -1.49 6.07 -14.23
C ASP A 13 -2.20 5.05 -13.34
N ILE A 14 -3.25 5.51 -12.65
CA ILE A 14 -4.02 4.73 -11.68
C ILE A 14 -5.35 4.33 -12.33
N SER A 15 -5.62 3.04 -12.32
CA SER A 15 -6.86 2.42 -12.81
C SER A 15 -7.43 1.45 -11.77
N ASP A 16 -8.68 1.03 -11.96
CA ASP A 16 -9.34 0.00 -11.14
C ASP A 16 -9.31 0.29 -9.63
N VAL A 17 -9.56 1.54 -9.27
CA VAL A 17 -9.59 2.00 -7.87
C VAL A 17 -10.79 1.40 -7.15
N VAL A 18 -10.52 0.64 -6.10
CA VAL A 18 -11.54 0.16 -5.16
C VAL A 18 -11.18 0.68 -3.77
N GLU A 19 -11.97 1.63 -3.29
CA GLU A 19 -11.87 2.17 -1.94
C GLU A 19 -12.72 1.32 -0.98
N TYR A 20 -12.12 0.95 0.15
CA TYR A 20 -12.78 0.25 1.24
C TYR A 20 -12.73 1.14 2.49
N ASP A 21 -13.86 1.76 2.80
CA ASP A 21 -14.10 2.43 4.09
C ASP A 21 -14.61 1.39 5.08
N GLU A 22 -13.70 0.61 5.67
CA GLU A 22 -14.09 -0.32 6.72
C GLU A 22 -13.09 -0.35 7.88
N ALA A 23 -13.57 0.11 9.04
CA ALA A 23 -13.14 -0.29 10.38
C ALA A 23 -13.38 -1.80 10.66
N ALA A 24 -13.50 -2.63 9.61
CA ALA A 24 -13.96 -4.01 9.65
C ALA A 24 -12.97 -4.96 8.94
N ALA A 25 -11.68 -4.89 9.30
CA ALA A 25 -10.82 -6.07 9.26
C ALA A 25 -10.74 -6.73 10.65
N ALA A 26 -11.89 -6.84 11.32
CA ALA A 26 -12.07 -7.69 12.49
C ALA A 26 -11.96 -9.16 12.06
N ASN A 27 -10.73 -9.71 12.06
CA ASN A 27 -10.34 -11.14 12.18
C ASN A 27 -9.12 -11.59 11.36
N SER A 28 -8.19 -10.73 10.94
CA SER A 28 -6.89 -11.24 10.48
C SER A 28 -5.93 -11.46 11.66
N ALA A 29 -6.06 -12.63 12.28
CA ALA A 29 -5.24 -13.19 13.36
C ALA A 29 -5.47 -12.59 14.75
N THR A 30 -6.03 -13.43 15.62
CA THR A 30 -5.88 -13.47 17.08
C THR A 30 -4.77 -12.54 17.62
N GLY A 31 -5.12 -11.27 17.88
CA GLY A 31 -4.53 -10.40 18.90
C GLY A 31 -3.20 -9.66 18.66
N LYS A 32 -2.76 -9.29 17.44
CA LYS A 32 -1.47 -8.54 17.31
C LYS A 32 -1.36 -7.33 16.40
N LEU A 33 -2.25 -7.08 15.44
CA LEU A 33 -2.11 -5.94 14.52
C LEU A 33 -3.37 -5.10 14.47
N GLU A 34 -3.22 -3.79 14.65
CA GLU A 34 -4.30 -2.81 14.55
C GLU A 34 -4.88 -2.77 13.12
N PRO A 35 -6.20 -2.55 12.97
CA PRO A 35 -6.85 -2.47 11.66
C PRO A 35 -6.40 -1.22 10.90
N TYR A 36 -6.53 -1.26 9.57
CA TYR A 36 -6.41 -0.05 8.75
C TYR A 36 -7.66 0.82 8.92
N THR A 37 -7.51 2.12 8.75
CA THR A 37 -8.61 3.11 8.73
C THR A 37 -9.18 3.29 7.34
N GLN A 38 -8.32 3.19 6.31
CA GLN A 38 -8.71 3.21 4.91
C GLN A 38 -7.86 2.21 4.13
N ARG A 39 -8.45 1.60 3.11
CA ARG A 39 -7.72 0.80 2.14
C ARG A 39 -8.14 1.16 0.72
N VAL A 40 -7.16 1.20 -0.16
CA VAL A 40 -7.32 1.45 -1.58
C VAL A 40 -6.57 0.35 -2.34
N ASP A 41 -7.30 -0.41 -3.14
CA ASP A 41 -6.69 -1.28 -4.15
C ASP A 41 -6.70 -0.53 -5.49
N PHE A 42 -5.60 -0.58 -6.23
CA PHE A 42 -5.49 0.10 -7.52
C PHE A 42 -4.46 -0.58 -8.42
N THR A 43 -4.55 -0.32 -9.73
CA THR A 43 -3.61 -0.81 -10.72
C THR A 43 -2.78 0.34 -11.26
N LEU A 44 -1.46 0.27 -11.08
CA LEU A 44 -0.47 1.20 -11.60
C LEU A 44 -0.09 0.81 -13.03
N ASN A 45 -0.02 1.79 -13.94
CA ASN A 45 0.34 1.63 -15.36
C ASN A 45 -0.47 0.50 -16.05
N GLY A 46 -1.74 0.33 -15.65
CA GLY A 46 -2.66 -0.70 -16.17
C GLY A 46 -2.20 -2.15 -16.02
N SER A 47 -1.16 -2.43 -15.23
CA SER A 47 -0.52 -3.76 -15.20
C SER A 47 -0.01 -4.21 -13.82
N VAL A 48 0.24 -3.26 -12.91
CA VAL A 48 0.82 -3.56 -11.61
C VAL A 48 -0.22 -3.36 -10.51
N ASP A 49 -0.62 -4.45 -9.87
CA ASP A 49 -1.53 -4.38 -8.74
C ASP A 49 -0.83 -3.80 -7.51
N CYS A 50 -1.46 -2.78 -6.94
CA CYS A 50 -1.05 -2.09 -5.74
C CYS A 50 -2.16 -2.08 -4.69
N VAL A 51 -1.74 -2.00 -3.43
CA VAL A 51 -2.66 -1.80 -2.30
C VAL A 51 -2.06 -0.78 -1.35
N ALA A 52 -2.79 0.30 -1.08
CA ALA A 52 -2.46 1.29 -0.06
C ALA A 52 -3.40 1.14 1.14
N GLU A 53 -2.85 1.12 2.34
CA GLU A 53 -3.58 1.02 3.61
C GLU A 53 -3.11 2.15 4.52
N THR A 54 -4.03 2.91 5.13
CA THR A 54 -3.71 3.92 6.15
C THR A 54 -4.13 3.45 7.52
N TYR A 55 -3.45 3.94 8.57
CA TYR A 55 -3.65 3.53 9.96
C TYR A 55 -3.87 4.74 10.86
N ASP A 56 -4.47 4.52 12.04
CA ASP A 56 -4.71 5.59 13.03
C ASP A 56 -3.40 6.22 13.53
N ASN A 57 -2.33 5.41 13.61
CA ASN A 57 -1.04 5.81 14.14
C ASN A 57 0.14 5.10 13.45
N ILE A 58 1.33 5.69 13.58
CA ILE A 58 2.56 5.19 12.96
C ILE A 58 2.99 3.81 13.49
N VAL A 59 2.70 3.48 14.76
CA VAL A 59 3.07 2.19 15.36
C VAL A 59 2.30 1.05 14.69
N ALA A 60 1.01 1.25 14.42
CA ALA A 60 0.18 0.32 13.66
C ALA A 60 0.68 0.13 12.23
N ALA A 61 1.02 1.22 11.53
CA ALA A 61 1.57 1.19 10.19
C ALA A 61 2.91 0.44 10.14
N THR A 62 3.84 0.71 11.07
CA THR A 62 5.13 0.01 11.16
C THR A 62 4.94 -1.48 11.43
N ALA A 63 4.11 -1.84 12.41
CA ALA A 63 3.86 -3.25 12.73
C ALA A 63 3.26 -4.01 11.53
N ARG A 64 2.43 -3.34 10.72
CA ARG A 64 1.89 -3.93 9.49
C ARG A 64 2.94 -4.04 8.39
N ALA A 65 3.75 -3.00 8.16
CA ALA A 65 4.81 -3.03 7.15
C ALA A 65 5.84 -4.16 7.44
N GLU A 66 6.20 -4.36 8.70
CA GLU A 66 7.05 -5.47 9.14
C GLU A 66 6.40 -6.83 8.88
N TYR A 67 5.11 -6.97 9.21
CA TYR A 67 4.34 -8.17 8.92
C TYR A 67 4.34 -8.50 7.43
N TYR A 68 4.06 -7.51 6.57
CA TYR A 68 4.02 -7.70 5.13
C TYR A 68 5.38 -8.00 4.52
N THR A 69 6.44 -7.38 5.03
CA THR A 69 7.80 -7.70 4.61
C THR A 69 8.11 -9.17 4.86
N ARG A 70 7.84 -9.65 6.08
CA ARG A 70 8.08 -11.05 6.47
C ARG A 70 7.27 -12.06 5.65
N ILE A 71 5.99 -11.78 5.39
CA ILE A 71 5.19 -12.71 4.57
C ILE A 71 5.55 -12.61 3.08
N SER A 72 6.03 -11.47 2.60
CA SER A 72 6.44 -11.29 1.19
C SER A 72 7.77 -11.97 0.84
N GLU A 73 8.57 -12.29 1.86
CA GLU A 73 9.77 -13.14 1.73
C GLU A 73 9.43 -14.61 1.59
N THR A 74 8.25 -15.03 2.06
CA THR A 74 7.86 -16.45 2.17
C THR A 74 6.68 -16.85 1.28
N ALA A 75 5.89 -15.90 0.79
CA ALA A 75 4.75 -16.14 -0.08
C ALA A 75 5.14 -16.27 -1.55
N ALA A 76 4.40 -17.12 -2.29
CA ALA A 76 4.56 -17.33 -3.74
C ALA A 76 4.30 -16.05 -4.58
N ILE A 77 3.58 -15.08 -4.02
CA ILE A 77 3.35 -13.75 -4.62
C ILE A 77 3.74 -12.73 -3.55
N GLY A 78 5.02 -12.39 -3.49
CA GLY A 78 5.51 -11.33 -2.59
C GLY A 78 5.13 -9.94 -3.09
N ALA A 79 5.28 -8.94 -2.24
CA ALA A 79 5.17 -7.53 -2.61
C ALA A 79 6.42 -6.74 -2.18
N TYR A 80 6.68 -5.63 -2.86
CA TYR A 80 7.51 -4.54 -2.36
C TYR A 80 6.68 -3.71 -1.39
N ILE A 81 7.23 -3.46 -0.20
CA ILE A 81 6.52 -2.81 0.90
C ILE A 81 7.15 -1.45 1.13
N TYR A 82 6.34 -0.41 1.13
CA TYR A 82 6.73 0.96 1.39
C TYR A 82 5.88 1.53 2.52
N GLN A 83 6.48 2.23 3.47
CA GLN A 83 5.76 2.91 4.55
C GLN A 83 6.08 4.40 4.47
N PHE A 84 5.03 5.22 4.55
CA PHE A 84 5.10 6.68 4.62
C PHE A 84 4.21 7.14 5.77
N ASP A 85 4.81 7.57 6.88
CA ASP A 85 4.11 7.87 8.14
C ASP A 85 3.09 6.77 8.54
N LYS A 86 1.80 7.08 8.45
CA LYS A 86 0.68 6.19 8.79
C LYS A 86 0.19 5.34 7.62
N ALA A 87 0.77 5.47 6.43
CA ALA A 87 0.40 4.72 5.23
C ALA A 87 1.38 3.57 4.97
N VAL A 88 0.84 2.45 4.52
CA VAL A 88 1.59 1.28 4.05
C VAL A 88 1.12 0.95 2.65
N ILE A 89 2.05 0.90 1.71
CA ILE A 89 1.80 0.65 0.30
C ILE A 89 2.49 -0.64 -0.11
N ARG A 90 1.75 -1.52 -0.76
CA ARG A 90 2.21 -2.80 -1.30
C ARG A 90 2.14 -2.74 -2.81
N VAL A 91 3.26 -3.06 -3.45
CA VAL A 91 3.34 -3.25 -4.92
C VAL A 91 3.63 -4.72 -5.17
N LYS A 92 2.73 -5.46 -5.81
CA LYS A 92 2.96 -6.90 -6.03
C LYS A 92 4.23 -7.13 -6.86
N LYS A 93 5.01 -8.17 -6.56
CA LYS A 93 6.24 -8.57 -7.28
C LYS A 93 6.00 -9.09 -8.71
N THR A 94 4.79 -8.94 -9.24
CA THR A 94 4.55 -8.97 -10.69
C THR A 94 5.18 -7.75 -11.38
N ALA A 95 5.38 -6.66 -10.64
CA ALA A 95 6.23 -5.55 -11.05
C ALA A 95 7.70 -5.97 -11.05
N THR A 96 8.46 -5.43 -12.01
CA THR A 96 9.91 -5.47 -11.99
C THR A 96 10.46 -4.57 -10.86
N PRO A 97 11.70 -4.81 -10.38
CA PRO A 97 12.33 -3.93 -9.40
C PRO A 97 12.43 -2.47 -9.86
N GLU A 98 12.60 -2.23 -11.16
CA GLU A 98 12.70 -0.89 -11.74
C GLU A 98 11.36 -0.15 -11.69
N GLU A 99 10.25 -0.82 -12.02
CA GLU A 99 8.90 -0.26 -11.92
C GLU A 99 8.53 0.06 -10.47
N ALA A 100 8.90 -0.81 -9.53
CA ALA A 100 8.67 -0.60 -8.11
C ALA A 100 9.46 0.61 -7.57
N GLU A 101 10.70 0.82 -8.04
CA GLU A 101 11.51 1.97 -7.64
C GLU A 101 11.01 3.29 -8.25
N ILE A 102 10.57 3.29 -9.51
CA ILE A 102 9.94 4.47 -10.13
C ILE A 102 8.70 4.88 -9.34
N PHE A 103 7.88 3.91 -8.95
CA PHE A 103 6.70 4.18 -8.13
C PHE A 103 7.07 4.71 -6.73
N ARG A 104 8.09 4.13 -6.08
CA ARG A 104 8.61 4.65 -4.82
C ARG A 104 9.06 6.11 -4.96
N GLN A 105 9.73 6.48 -6.05
CA GLN A 105 10.15 7.86 -6.28
C GLN A 105 8.97 8.82 -6.45
N LEU A 106 7.93 8.40 -7.15
CA LEU A 106 6.67 9.16 -7.23
C LEU A 106 6.05 9.35 -5.85
N LEU A 107 5.96 8.29 -5.04
CA LEU A 107 5.43 8.38 -3.67
C LEU A 107 6.24 9.34 -2.78
N VAL A 108 7.57 9.32 -2.87
CA VAL A 108 8.45 10.25 -2.13
C VAL A 108 8.23 11.71 -2.56
N GLN A 109 7.86 11.96 -3.81
CA GLN A 109 7.56 13.31 -4.28
C GLN A 109 6.22 13.84 -3.76
N VAL A 110 5.26 12.96 -3.49
CA VAL A 110 3.94 13.33 -2.95
C VAL A 110 3.97 13.57 -1.43
N ASP A 111 4.92 12.97 -0.72
CA ASP A 111 5.09 13.14 0.74
C ASP A 111 5.85 14.44 1.14
N GLN A 112 6.26 15.28 0.18
CA GLN A 112 6.95 16.56 0.41
C GLN A 112 6.02 17.77 0.34
#